data_AF-A0A382TMM3-F1
#
_entry.id   AF-A0A382TMM3-F1
#
_cell.length_a   1.000
_cell.length_b   1.000
_cell.length_c   1.000
_cell.angle_alpha   90.00
_cell.angle_beta   90.00
_cell.angle_gamma   90.00
#
_symmetry.space_group_name_H-M   'P 1'
#
loop_
_entity.id
_entity.type
_entity.pdbx_description
1 polymer ?
#
loop_
_entity_poly.entity_id
_entity_poly.type
_entity_poly.pdbx_seq_one_letter_code
_entity_poly.pdbx_strand_id
1 'polypeptide(L)'
;DIVLASLTTQPAEAIGMQKSLGKIAPGYDANLAIVDGEYFDPKSRVVSVWIEGQEHYIAPRSVPTFLGTWSLKYSGSAYELKIEDPLKKQTSAKQKSIPTYIQNDFYKGSISINNKSVEIYNLDIFESSISFTIDGSTLGLKGTLSFSGELSNDQIVGTVKSYLDNSLSFQADRKKIDKKNERTIEKFSDLSIFYPEGAYGLLKDPPKPNAILINDATLWTCGPKGTLAEWDILFVDGKIEQVAPDITVPQGSAVVIEGAGKHVTPGLIDCHSHSAASSINEGTQYITSEVRMRDVIDPD
;
A
#
# COMPACT_ATOMS: atom_id res chain seq x y z
N ASP A 1 -20.67 15.42 6.62
CA ASP A 1 -21.83 14.50 6.77
C ASP A 1 -22.43 14.07 5.44
N ILE A 2 -22.90 14.97 4.58
CA ILE A 2 -23.54 14.61 3.29
C ILE A 2 -22.64 13.74 2.39
N VAL A 3 -21.36 14.09 2.26
CA VAL A 3 -20.39 13.36 1.40
C VAL A 3 -20.14 11.92 1.88
N LEU A 4 -20.11 11.70 3.20
CA LEU A 4 -19.95 10.34 3.74
C LEU A 4 -21.25 9.55 3.55
N ALA A 5 -22.40 10.18 3.79
CA ALA A 5 -23.70 9.56 3.62
C ALA A 5 -23.97 9.15 2.16
N SER A 6 -23.49 9.93 1.18
CA SER A 6 -23.63 9.59 -0.25
C SER A 6 -22.84 8.34 -0.66
N LEU A 7 -21.81 7.95 0.10
CA LEU A 7 -21.03 6.74 -0.13
C LEU A 7 -21.43 5.57 0.79
N THR A 8 -22.30 5.81 1.78
CA THR A 8 -22.61 4.83 2.84
C THR A 8 -24.12 4.60 2.97
N THR A 9 -24.82 5.46 3.69
CA THR A 9 -26.23 5.25 4.05
C THR A 9 -27.20 5.48 2.91
N GLN A 10 -26.95 6.44 2.01
CA GLN A 10 -27.89 6.76 0.93
C GLN A 10 -27.98 5.66 -0.14
N PRO A 11 -26.86 5.07 -0.63
CA PRO A 11 -26.94 3.93 -1.53
C PRO A 11 -27.63 2.73 -0.88
N ALA A 12 -27.32 2.44 0.40
CA ALA A 12 -27.94 1.35 1.14
C ALA A 12 -29.47 1.52 1.25
N GLU A 13 -29.96 2.75 1.45
CA GLU A 13 -31.39 3.06 1.43
C GLU A 13 -31.99 2.93 0.03
N ALA A 14 -31.32 3.44 -1.00
CA ALA A 14 -31.79 3.39 -2.38
C ALA A 14 -32.01 1.96 -2.90
N ILE A 15 -31.22 0.99 -2.41
CA ILE A 15 -31.35 -0.43 -2.76
C ILE A 15 -32.17 -1.24 -1.73
N GLY A 16 -32.71 -0.60 -0.69
CA GLY A 16 -33.54 -1.26 0.33
C GLY A 16 -32.77 -2.12 1.35
N MET A 17 -31.45 -1.92 1.49
CA MET A 17 -30.56 -2.66 2.40
C MET A 17 -30.09 -1.85 3.61
N GLN A 18 -30.75 -0.74 3.94
CA GLN A 18 -30.40 0.16 5.05
C GLN A 18 -30.43 -0.48 6.46
N LYS A 19 -30.99 -1.68 6.58
CA LYS A 19 -31.02 -2.46 7.83
C LYS A 19 -29.75 -3.28 8.07
N SER A 20 -28.96 -3.55 7.03
CA SER A 20 -27.73 -4.34 7.13
C SER A 20 -26.50 -3.62 6.59
N LEU A 21 -26.62 -2.62 5.71
CA LEU A 21 -25.49 -1.94 5.07
C LEU A 21 -25.41 -0.43 5.38
N GLY A 22 -24.21 0.13 5.15
CA GLY A 22 -23.97 1.57 5.15
C GLY A 22 -23.69 2.20 6.51
N LYS A 23 -23.56 1.42 7.59
CA LYS A 23 -23.21 1.89 8.93
C LYS A 23 -22.28 0.92 9.64
N ILE A 24 -21.44 1.46 10.53
CA ILE A 24 -20.69 0.67 11.51
C ILE A 24 -21.50 0.67 12.80
N ALA A 25 -22.35 -0.33 12.98
CA ALA A 25 -23.22 -0.48 14.14
C ALA A 25 -23.58 -1.97 14.37
N PRO A 26 -24.00 -2.37 15.58
CA PRO A 26 -24.45 -3.74 15.83
C PRO A 26 -25.58 -4.16 14.87
N GLY A 27 -25.43 -5.35 14.26
CA GLY A 27 -26.39 -5.90 13.30
C GLY A 27 -26.19 -5.47 11.84
N TYR A 28 -25.14 -4.69 11.55
CA TYR A 28 -24.75 -4.30 10.19
C TYR A 28 -23.53 -5.11 9.72
N ASP A 29 -23.51 -5.41 8.42
CA ASP A 29 -22.37 -6.01 7.75
C ASP A 29 -21.32 -4.94 7.47
N ALA A 30 -20.09 -5.19 7.90
CA ALA A 30 -18.98 -4.28 7.70
C ALA A 30 -17.66 -5.05 7.57
N ASN A 31 -16.81 -4.53 6.69
CA ASN A 31 -15.40 -4.89 6.65
C ASN A 31 -14.61 -3.73 7.25
N LEU A 32 -13.75 -4.01 8.23
CA LEU A 32 -12.99 -2.99 8.97
C LEU A 32 -11.50 -3.22 8.77
N ALA A 33 -10.74 -2.14 8.66
CA ALA A 33 -9.28 -2.20 8.69
C ALA A 33 -8.76 -1.60 9.99
N ILE A 34 -7.90 -2.35 10.68
CA ILE A 34 -7.28 -1.95 11.94
C ILE A 34 -5.87 -1.48 11.65
N VAL A 35 -5.53 -0.27 12.07
CA VAL A 35 -4.21 0.33 11.83
C VAL A 35 -3.46 0.59 13.14
N ASP A 36 -2.13 0.44 13.14
CA ASP A 36 -1.26 0.76 14.29
C ASP A 36 -0.81 2.23 14.32
N GLY A 37 -1.77 3.16 14.23
CA GLY A 37 -1.50 4.60 14.27
C GLY A 37 -2.62 5.43 13.67
N GLU A 38 -2.27 6.63 13.20
CA GLU A 38 -3.19 7.51 12.47
C GLU A 38 -3.44 6.98 11.05
N TYR A 39 -4.71 6.90 10.64
CA TYR A 39 -5.12 6.24 9.38
C TYR A 39 -4.51 6.87 8.13
N PHE A 40 -4.19 8.16 8.17
CA PHE A 40 -3.60 8.92 7.06
C PHE A 40 -2.10 9.18 7.21
N ASP A 41 -1.45 8.66 8.26
CA ASP A 41 0.01 8.70 8.36
C ASP A 41 0.60 7.54 7.51
N PRO A 42 1.45 7.82 6.51
CA PRO A 42 2.08 6.79 5.69
C PRO A 42 3.00 5.82 6.47
N LYS A 43 3.31 6.10 7.74
CA LYS A 43 4.04 5.19 8.64
C LYS A 43 3.14 4.20 9.35
N SER A 44 1.84 4.46 9.45
CA SER A 44 0.85 3.53 10.02
C SER A 44 0.67 2.34 9.09
N ARG A 45 0.42 1.16 9.66
CA ARG A 45 0.22 -0.08 8.92
C ARG A 45 -1.08 -0.73 9.33
N VAL A 46 -1.65 -1.48 8.39
CA VAL A 46 -2.79 -2.35 8.67
C VAL A 46 -2.28 -3.57 9.43
N VAL A 47 -2.82 -3.78 10.63
CA VAL A 47 -2.46 -4.88 11.54
C VAL A 47 -3.37 -6.07 11.32
N SER A 48 -4.67 -5.81 11.18
CA SER A 48 -5.68 -6.81 10.86
C SER A 48 -6.81 -6.20 10.04
N VAL A 49 -7.54 -7.06 9.34
CA VAL A 49 -8.80 -6.71 8.69
C VAL A 49 -9.90 -7.60 9.25
N TRP A 50 -11.06 -7.03 9.54
CA TRP A 50 -12.24 -7.77 9.93
C TRP A 50 -13.13 -7.89 8.70
N ILE A 51 -13.52 -9.11 8.36
CA ILE A 51 -14.40 -9.40 7.23
C ILE A 51 -15.58 -10.19 7.78
N GLU A 52 -16.79 -9.65 7.64
CA GLU A 52 -18.03 -10.27 8.14
C GLU A 52 -17.94 -10.70 9.63
N GLY A 53 -17.25 -9.87 10.44
CA GLY A 53 -17.05 -10.13 11.87
C GLY A 53 -15.95 -11.15 12.19
N GLN A 54 -15.22 -11.68 11.21
CA GLN A 54 -14.05 -12.53 11.42
C GLN A 54 -12.77 -11.72 11.30
N GLU A 55 -11.88 -11.83 12.29
CA GLU A 55 -10.58 -11.17 12.24
C GLU A 55 -9.59 -11.96 11.40
N HIS A 56 -9.00 -11.29 10.41
CA HIS A 56 -7.86 -11.76 9.64
C HIS A 56 -6.64 -10.94 10.02
N TYR A 57 -5.77 -11.55 10.83
CA TYR A 57 -4.53 -10.94 11.29
C TYR A 57 -3.48 -10.95 10.17
N ILE A 58 -2.88 -9.78 9.87
CA ILE A 58 -1.97 -9.59 8.73
C ILE A 58 -0.50 -9.61 9.14
N ALA A 59 -0.09 -8.88 10.18
CA ALA A 59 1.30 -8.94 10.68
C ALA A 59 1.53 -8.25 12.04
N PRO A 60 2.44 -8.79 12.90
CA PRO A 60 2.96 -8.07 14.05
C PRO A 60 3.94 -6.95 13.65
N ARG A 61 4.11 -5.98 14.55
CA ARG A 61 4.83 -4.72 14.34
C ARG A 61 6.30 -4.88 13.90
N SER A 62 6.91 -6.01 14.15
CA SER A 62 8.23 -6.40 13.65
C SER A 62 8.39 -7.89 13.91
N VAL A 63 8.82 -8.68 12.92
CA VAL A 63 9.40 -9.98 13.25
C VAL A 63 10.69 -9.68 14.01
N PRO A 64 10.81 -10.04 15.30
CA PRO A 64 12.01 -9.77 16.07
C PRO A 64 13.18 -10.44 15.35
N THR A 65 14.15 -9.65 14.89
CA THR A 65 15.30 -10.18 14.15
C THR A 65 16.51 -10.25 15.06
N PHE A 66 17.06 -11.44 15.24
CA PHE A 66 18.32 -11.62 15.97
C PHE A 66 19.53 -11.17 15.16
N LEU A 67 19.36 -10.85 13.87
CA LEU A 67 20.45 -10.44 12.98
C LEU A 67 21.09 -9.11 13.41
N GLY A 68 22.41 -9.05 13.32
CA GLY A 68 23.21 -7.88 13.62
C GLY A 68 24.20 -8.10 14.75
N THR A 69 24.69 -6.98 15.29
CA THR A 69 25.69 -6.98 16.35
C THR A 69 25.06 -6.55 17.67
N TRP A 70 25.36 -7.29 18.72
CA TRP A 70 24.81 -7.15 20.05
C TRP A 70 25.94 -6.99 21.07
N SER A 71 25.74 -6.15 22.08
CA SER A 71 26.63 -6.03 23.23
C SER A 71 26.13 -6.98 24.33
N LEU A 72 26.72 -8.17 24.41
CA LEU A 72 26.39 -9.22 25.36
C LEU A 72 27.14 -8.99 26.69
N LYS A 73 26.42 -8.74 27.77
CA LYS A 73 26.95 -8.60 29.13
C LYS A 73 26.78 -9.91 29.89
N TYR A 74 27.89 -10.48 30.35
CA TYR A 74 27.92 -11.71 31.12
C TYR A 74 29.07 -11.68 32.14
N SER A 75 28.80 -12.08 33.39
CA SER A 75 29.80 -12.16 34.47
C SER A 75 30.67 -10.89 34.65
N GLY A 76 30.08 -9.71 34.48
CA GLY A 76 30.77 -8.42 34.61
C GLY A 76 31.60 -7.97 33.40
N SER A 77 31.69 -8.80 32.35
CA SER A 77 32.38 -8.49 31.10
C SER A 77 31.39 -8.23 29.96
N ALA A 78 31.77 -7.38 29.02
CA ALA A 78 31.02 -7.12 27.79
C ALA A 78 31.69 -7.81 26.60
N TYR A 79 30.90 -8.62 25.89
CA TYR A 79 31.27 -9.37 24.70
C TYR A 79 30.50 -8.82 23.50
N GLU A 80 31.04 -9.00 22.31
CA GLU A 80 30.34 -8.70 21.06
C GLU A 80 29.76 -10.00 20.49
N LEU A 81 28.44 -10.09 20.47
CA LEU A 81 27.67 -11.17 19.86
C LEU A 81 27.25 -10.73 18.45
N LYS A 82 27.64 -11.48 17.44
CA LYS A 82 27.27 -11.23 16.05
C LYS A 82 26.43 -12.40 15.54
N ILE A 83 25.28 -12.11 14.94
CA ILE A 83 24.40 -13.11 14.33
C ILE A 83 24.16 -12.67 12.87
N GLU A 84 24.49 -13.55 11.93
CA GLU A 84 24.45 -13.29 10.50
C GLU A 84 23.65 -14.37 9.77
N ASP A 85 23.00 -13.92 8.68
CA ASP A 85 22.38 -14.78 7.69
C ASP A 85 23.34 -14.88 6.49
N PRO A 86 23.94 -16.06 6.22
CA PRO A 86 24.84 -16.27 5.09
C PRO A 86 24.17 -16.09 3.73
N LEU A 87 22.86 -16.28 3.62
CA LEU A 87 22.12 -16.19 2.35
C LEU A 87 21.82 -14.76 1.93
N LYS A 88 21.74 -13.81 2.88
CA LYS A 88 21.53 -12.38 2.60
C LYS A 88 22.66 -11.70 1.80
N LYS A 89 23.85 -12.29 1.75
CA LYS A 89 24.95 -11.76 0.90
C LYS A 89 24.81 -12.13 -0.58
N GLN A 90 23.93 -13.08 -0.93
CA GLN A 90 23.72 -13.48 -2.33
C GLN A 90 22.51 -12.81 -2.99
N THR A 91 21.60 -12.23 -2.20
CA THR A 91 20.35 -11.63 -2.69
C THR A 91 20.38 -10.11 -2.62
N SER A 92 21.26 -9.50 -3.42
CA SER A 92 21.00 -8.15 -3.96
C SER A 92 19.91 -8.16 -5.05
N ALA A 93 19.35 -9.34 -5.35
CA ALA A 93 18.17 -9.49 -6.19
C ALA A 93 16.90 -9.38 -5.33
N LYS A 94 16.09 -8.36 -5.64
CA LYS A 94 14.75 -8.14 -5.12
C LYS A 94 13.91 -9.42 -5.22
N GLN A 95 13.66 -10.11 -4.12
CA GLN A 95 12.55 -11.06 -4.05
C GLN A 95 11.83 -10.90 -2.71
N LYS A 96 10.62 -10.34 -2.78
CA LYS A 96 9.61 -10.39 -1.73
C LYS A 96 9.05 -11.82 -1.71
N SER A 97 9.56 -12.67 -0.84
CA SER A 97 8.85 -13.88 -0.43
C SER A 97 8.69 -13.86 1.08
N ILE A 98 7.45 -14.07 1.52
CA ILE A 98 7.06 -14.25 2.91
C ILE A 98 7.69 -15.57 3.37
N PRO A 99 8.55 -15.61 4.41
CA PRO A 99 9.14 -16.86 4.86
C PRO A 99 8.11 -17.59 5.73
N THR A 100 7.40 -18.52 5.12
CA THR A 100 6.66 -19.56 5.83
C THR A 100 7.64 -20.69 6.17
N TYR A 101 7.83 -20.94 7.46
CA TYR A 101 8.61 -22.06 8.04
C TYR A 101 10.12 -22.09 7.66
N ILE A 102 10.96 -21.45 8.47
CA ILE A 102 12.43 -21.54 8.35
C ILE A 102 12.92 -22.76 9.13
N GLN A 103 13.40 -23.77 8.41
CA GLN A 103 14.17 -24.87 8.99
C GLN A 103 15.52 -24.31 9.49
N ASN A 104 15.87 -24.62 10.73
CA ASN A 104 16.82 -23.92 11.63
C ASN A 104 18.32 -23.88 11.23
N ASP A 105 18.71 -24.34 10.04
CA ASP A 105 20.12 -24.63 9.73
C ASP A 105 20.93 -23.46 9.12
N PHE A 106 20.38 -22.25 9.05
CA PHE A 106 20.99 -21.18 8.25
C PHE A 106 21.70 -20.07 9.02
N TYR A 107 21.49 -19.89 10.32
CA TYR A 107 22.13 -18.78 11.04
C TYR A 107 23.55 -19.12 11.50
N LYS A 108 24.47 -18.17 11.33
CA LYS A 108 25.82 -18.23 11.90
C LYS A 108 25.99 -17.16 12.94
N GLY A 109 26.69 -17.48 14.03
CA GLY A 109 27.02 -16.48 15.02
C GLY A 109 28.40 -16.65 15.60
N SER A 110 28.93 -15.55 16.14
CA SER A 110 30.21 -15.53 16.84
C SER A 110 30.13 -14.63 18.07
N ILE A 111 30.92 -14.97 19.09
CA ILE A 111 31.14 -14.14 20.26
C ILE A 111 32.61 -13.74 20.31
N SER A 112 32.88 -12.45 20.50
CA SER A 112 34.24 -11.93 20.55
C SER A 112 34.51 -10.98 21.71
N ILE A 113 35.75 -10.98 22.19
CA ILE A 113 36.29 -10.04 23.19
C ILE A 113 37.80 -9.92 23.00
N ASN A 114 38.35 -8.69 23.04
CA ASN A 114 39.80 -8.42 23.00
C ASN A 114 40.57 -9.23 21.92
N ASN A 115 40.12 -9.17 20.66
CA ASN A 115 40.66 -9.90 19.49
C ASN A 115 40.59 -11.44 19.54
N LYS A 116 39.92 -12.03 20.53
CA LYS A 116 39.58 -13.46 20.56
C LYS A 116 38.13 -13.64 20.13
N SER A 117 37.87 -14.61 19.26
CA SER A 117 36.54 -14.92 18.75
C SER A 117 36.28 -16.41 18.87
N VAL A 118 35.04 -16.77 19.23
CA VAL A 118 34.53 -18.14 19.26
C VAL A 118 33.30 -18.23 18.38
N GLU A 119 33.20 -19.32 17.62
CA GLU A 119 31.99 -19.61 16.85
C GLU A 119 30.91 -20.18 17.78
N ILE A 120 29.67 -19.80 17.48
CA ILE A 120 28.49 -20.30 18.16
C ILE A 120 28.04 -21.60 17.48
N TYR A 121 27.70 -22.61 18.26
CA TYR A 121 27.13 -23.87 17.79
C TYR A 121 25.82 -24.18 18.52
N ASN A 122 24.99 -25.07 17.94
CA ASN A 122 23.62 -25.34 18.40
C ASN A 122 22.78 -24.06 18.52
N LEU A 123 22.92 -23.14 17.57
CA LEU A 123 22.11 -21.93 17.52
C LEU A 123 20.70 -22.31 17.05
N ASP A 124 19.73 -22.16 17.96
CA ASP A 124 18.32 -22.35 17.72
C ASP A 124 17.60 -21.03 17.95
N ILE A 125 16.81 -20.59 16.96
CA ILE A 125 16.01 -19.38 17.03
C ILE A 125 14.56 -19.77 16.73
N PHE A 126 13.69 -19.57 17.70
CA PHE A 126 12.26 -19.84 17.56
C PHE A 126 11.44 -18.66 18.09
N GLU A 127 10.68 -18.00 17.21
CA GLU A 127 9.90 -16.81 17.51
C GLU A 127 10.72 -15.70 18.20
N SER A 128 10.49 -15.45 19.50
CA SER A 128 11.22 -14.50 20.34
C SER A 128 12.34 -15.15 21.16
N SER A 129 12.50 -16.47 21.08
CA SER A 129 13.50 -17.22 21.85
C SER A 129 14.75 -17.49 21.03
N ILE A 130 15.90 -17.44 21.70
CA ILE A 130 17.20 -17.82 21.16
C ILE A 130 17.93 -18.70 22.16
N SER A 131 18.49 -19.80 21.68
CA SER A 131 19.41 -20.61 22.45
C SER A 131 20.65 -20.93 21.63
N PHE A 132 21.80 -20.97 22.30
CA PHE A 132 23.04 -21.28 21.63
C PHE A 132 24.13 -21.70 22.61
N THR A 133 25.19 -22.34 22.10
CA THR A 133 26.31 -22.82 22.91
C THR A 133 27.65 -22.31 22.38
N ILE A 134 28.60 -22.05 23.29
CA ILE A 134 29.98 -21.71 22.97
C ILE A 134 30.96 -22.54 23.79
N ASP A 135 32.18 -22.71 23.26
CA ASP A 135 33.32 -23.15 24.05
C ASP A 135 34.00 -21.93 24.70
N GLY A 136 33.75 -21.77 26.00
CA GLY A 136 34.24 -20.64 26.78
C GLY A 136 35.77 -20.57 26.91
N SER A 137 36.49 -21.67 26.67
CA SER A 137 37.94 -21.76 26.90
C SER A 137 38.73 -20.71 26.09
N THR A 138 38.29 -20.45 24.86
CA THR A 138 38.87 -19.47 23.94
C THR A 138 38.71 -18.02 24.44
N LEU A 139 37.66 -17.74 25.21
CA LEU A 139 37.37 -16.42 25.79
C LEU A 139 37.88 -16.28 27.22
N GLY A 140 38.63 -17.26 27.74
CA GLY A 140 39.11 -17.28 29.13
C GLY A 140 38.03 -17.68 30.16
N LEU A 141 36.92 -18.24 29.70
CA LEU A 141 35.84 -18.79 30.52
C LEU A 141 36.04 -20.30 30.69
N LYS A 142 35.61 -20.87 31.83
CA LYS A 142 35.80 -22.30 32.11
C LYS A 142 34.67 -23.12 31.49
N GLY A 143 35.02 -23.97 30.53
CA GLY A 143 34.14 -25.00 29.96
C GLY A 143 33.13 -24.49 28.94
N THR A 144 32.19 -25.37 28.58
CA THR A 144 31.07 -25.08 27.68
C THR A 144 30.02 -24.22 28.38
N LEU A 145 29.50 -23.22 27.66
CA LEU A 145 28.46 -22.33 28.13
C LEU A 145 27.26 -22.38 27.19
N SER A 146 26.08 -22.69 27.74
CA SER A 146 24.81 -22.72 27.01
C SER A 146 23.94 -21.53 27.41
N PHE A 147 23.61 -20.69 26.44
CA PHE A 147 22.80 -19.49 26.57
C PHE A 147 21.36 -19.80 26.16
N SER A 148 20.40 -19.27 26.91
CA SER A 148 18.98 -19.30 26.55
C SER A 148 18.34 -17.99 26.96
N GLY A 149 17.75 -17.26 26.01
CA GLY A 149 17.17 -15.94 26.27
C GLY A 149 16.00 -15.61 25.37
N GLU A 150 15.31 -14.55 25.74
CA GLU A 150 14.13 -14.04 25.06
C GLU A 150 14.40 -12.60 24.60
N LEU A 151 13.99 -12.31 23.35
CA LEU A 151 14.13 -11.02 22.71
C LEU A 151 12.87 -10.19 22.96
N SER A 152 13.06 -9.07 23.66
CA SER A 152 12.07 -8.02 23.81
C SER A 152 12.64 -6.71 23.28
N ASN A 153 12.02 -6.15 22.24
CA ASN A 153 12.50 -4.95 21.53
C ASN A 153 13.93 -5.12 20.96
N ASP A 154 14.89 -4.33 21.46
CA ASP A 154 16.31 -4.35 21.07
C ASP A 154 17.20 -4.99 22.14
N GLN A 155 16.61 -5.86 22.97
CA GLN A 155 17.30 -6.48 24.10
C GLN A 155 16.99 -7.97 24.21
N ILE A 156 18.03 -8.78 24.39
CA ILE A 156 17.92 -10.20 24.71
C ILE A 156 18.26 -10.38 26.18
N VAL A 157 17.36 -10.98 26.97
CA VAL A 157 17.60 -11.29 28.38
C VAL A 157 17.45 -12.78 28.59
N GLY A 158 18.35 -13.38 29.35
CA GLY A 158 18.32 -14.83 29.52
C GLY A 158 19.25 -15.35 30.60
N THR A 159 19.44 -16.67 30.57
CA THR A 159 20.30 -17.41 31.49
C THR A 159 21.41 -18.15 30.75
N VAL A 160 22.54 -18.31 31.43
CA VAL A 160 23.69 -19.08 30.98
C VAL A 160 23.88 -20.24 31.93
N LYS A 161 23.95 -21.46 31.40
CA LYS A 161 24.30 -22.67 32.13
C LYS A 161 25.74 -23.08 31.81
N SER A 162 26.45 -23.53 32.84
CA SER A 162 27.82 -24.05 32.75
C SER A 162 27.88 -25.43 33.41
N TYR A 163 28.97 -26.17 33.19
CA TYR A 163 29.25 -27.46 33.81
C TYR A 163 29.22 -27.46 35.36
N LEU A 164 29.34 -26.29 35.99
CA LEU A 164 29.27 -26.11 37.45
C LEU A 164 27.83 -25.87 37.97
N ASP A 165 26.79 -26.07 37.15
CA ASP A 165 25.35 -25.97 37.47
C ASP A 165 24.84 -24.61 38.01
N ASN A 166 25.69 -23.57 38.04
CA ASN A 166 25.25 -22.23 38.38
C ASN A 166 24.61 -21.54 37.15
N SER A 167 23.30 -21.28 37.24
CA SER A 167 22.57 -20.45 36.26
C SER A 167 22.83 -18.96 36.54
N LEU A 168 23.50 -18.27 35.62
CA LEU A 168 23.78 -16.84 35.70
C LEU A 168 22.97 -16.07 34.65
N SER A 169 22.54 -14.84 34.95
CA SER A 169 21.82 -14.00 33.98
C SER A 169 22.77 -13.37 32.96
N PHE A 170 22.31 -13.23 31.71
CA PHE A 170 22.95 -12.40 30.70
C PHE A 170 21.95 -11.40 30.10
N GLN A 171 22.49 -10.34 29.50
CA GLN A 171 21.73 -9.32 28.78
C GLN A 171 22.51 -8.93 27.52
N ALA A 172 21.85 -8.84 26.37
CA ALA A 172 22.46 -8.37 25.13
C ALA A 172 21.67 -7.21 24.53
N ASP A 173 22.33 -6.07 24.29
CA ASP A 173 21.71 -4.86 23.74
C ASP A 173 22.12 -4.67 22.26
N ARG A 174 21.17 -4.38 21.35
CA ARG A 174 21.45 -4.20 19.91
C ARG A 174 22.30 -2.94 19.65
N LYS A 175 23.38 -3.06 18.87
CA LYS A 175 24.13 -1.90 18.36
C LYS A 175 23.39 -1.29 17.15
N LYS A 176 23.01 -0.01 17.23
CA LYS A 176 22.42 0.73 16.10
C LYS A 176 23.50 1.04 15.05
N ILE A 177 23.22 0.73 13.78
CA ILE A 177 24.04 1.13 12.64
C ILE A 177 23.33 2.33 11.98
N ASP A 178 23.89 3.53 12.13
CA ASP A 178 23.46 4.71 11.39
C ASP A 178 23.89 4.57 9.91
N LYS A 179 22.97 4.17 9.03
CA LYS A 179 23.16 4.28 7.57
C LYS A 179 22.34 5.45 7.05
N LYS A 180 23.03 6.56 6.78
CA LYS A 180 22.49 7.72 6.08
C LYS A 180 22.45 7.39 4.58
N ASN A 181 21.29 7.03 4.05
CA ASN A 181 21.13 6.85 2.60
C ASN A 181 21.00 8.23 1.95
N GLU A 182 22.00 8.63 1.17
CA GLU A 182 21.90 9.83 0.33
C GLU A 182 20.97 9.56 -0.86
N ARG A 183 19.98 10.42 -1.05
CA ARG A 183 18.95 10.29 -2.07
C ARG A 183 19.44 10.98 -3.34
N THR A 184 19.51 10.25 -4.45
CA THR A 184 19.80 10.83 -5.76
C THR A 184 18.63 11.71 -6.21
N ILE A 185 18.93 12.93 -6.66
CA ILE A 185 17.92 13.88 -7.16
C ILE A 185 17.58 13.48 -8.60
N GLU A 186 16.30 13.19 -8.85
CA GLU A 186 15.79 12.91 -10.20
C GLU A 186 15.79 14.17 -11.06
N LYS A 187 16.07 14.01 -12.36
CA LYS A 187 15.94 15.07 -13.36
C LYS A 187 14.62 14.88 -14.11
N PHE A 188 13.92 15.98 -14.36
CA PHE A 188 12.71 15.98 -15.18
C PHE A 188 13.02 15.65 -16.64
N SER A 189 12.04 15.06 -17.33
CA SER A 189 12.09 14.70 -18.75
C SER A 189 11.88 15.93 -19.66
N ASP A 190 12.52 15.93 -20.83
CA ASP A 190 12.41 16.98 -21.87
C ASP A 190 11.32 16.66 -22.93
N LEU A 191 10.45 15.68 -22.67
CA LEU A 191 9.38 15.27 -23.60
C LEU A 191 8.29 16.34 -23.75
N SER A 192 7.84 16.55 -24.98
CA SER A 192 6.68 17.39 -25.30
C SER A 192 5.36 16.68 -24.96
N ILE A 193 4.55 17.31 -24.12
CA ILE A 193 3.27 16.78 -23.64
C ILE A 193 2.13 17.28 -24.55
N PHE A 194 1.17 16.41 -24.84
CA PHE A 194 -0.08 16.73 -25.53
C PHE A 194 -1.28 16.62 -24.58
N TYR A 195 -2.34 17.38 -24.84
CA TYR A 195 -3.51 17.45 -23.96
C TYR A 195 -4.82 17.13 -24.71
N PRO A 196 -5.71 16.31 -24.13
CA PRO A 196 -5.45 15.45 -22.97
C PRO A 196 -4.36 14.40 -23.26
N GLU A 197 -3.66 13.94 -22.23
CA GLU A 197 -2.68 12.86 -22.35
C GLU A 197 -3.39 11.55 -22.80
N GLY A 198 -2.72 10.73 -23.61
CA GLY A 198 -3.26 9.48 -24.19
C GLY A 198 -3.50 9.52 -25.71
N ALA A 199 -4.04 8.42 -26.26
CA ALA A 199 -4.21 8.22 -27.71
C ALA A 199 -5.10 9.26 -28.43
N TYR A 200 -5.81 10.10 -27.67
CA TYR A 200 -6.76 11.11 -28.17
C TYR A 200 -6.30 12.56 -27.94
N GLY A 201 -5.02 12.77 -27.61
CA GLY A 201 -4.46 14.11 -27.45
C GLY A 201 -4.58 14.97 -28.72
N LEU A 202 -4.89 16.25 -28.54
CA LEU A 202 -5.04 17.18 -29.66
C LEU A 202 -3.68 17.77 -30.05
N LEU A 203 -3.32 17.65 -31.33
CA LEU A 203 -2.10 18.26 -31.89
C LEU A 203 -2.20 19.78 -32.05
N LYS A 204 -3.43 20.31 -32.02
CA LYS A 204 -3.76 21.73 -32.18
C LYS A 204 -5.08 22.02 -31.48
N ASP A 205 -5.24 23.24 -30.99
CA ASP A 205 -6.47 23.64 -30.33
C ASP A 205 -7.68 23.47 -31.27
N PRO A 206 -8.79 22.92 -30.76
CA PRO A 206 -10.02 22.84 -31.53
C PRO A 206 -10.60 24.25 -31.72
N PRO A 207 -11.38 24.48 -32.79
CA PRO A 207 -12.10 25.73 -32.97
C PRO A 207 -13.03 25.98 -31.78
N LYS A 208 -13.03 27.21 -31.26
CA LYS A 208 -13.84 27.65 -30.13
C LYS A 208 -14.87 28.68 -30.61
N PRO A 209 -15.94 28.26 -31.31
CA PRO A 209 -16.99 29.19 -31.73
C PRO A 209 -17.71 29.75 -30.50
N ASN A 210 -18.08 31.03 -30.55
CA ASN A 210 -18.81 31.70 -29.46
C ASN A 210 -20.22 31.14 -29.29
N ALA A 211 -20.84 30.67 -30.38
CA ALA A 211 -22.15 30.05 -30.35
C ALA A 211 -22.27 28.87 -31.32
N ILE A 212 -23.04 27.86 -30.91
CA ILE A 212 -23.35 26.66 -31.70
C ILE A 212 -24.86 26.44 -31.62
N LEU A 213 -25.53 26.33 -32.76
CA LEU A 213 -26.92 25.91 -32.85
C LEU A 213 -26.97 24.50 -33.45
N ILE A 214 -27.62 23.57 -32.76
CA ILE A 214 -28.01 22.28 -33.36
C ILE A 214 -29.50 22.38 -33.66
N ASN A 215 -29.89 22.31 -34.94
CA ASN A 215 -31.29 22.42 -35.37
C ASN A 215 -31.93 21.05 -35.63
N ASP A 216 -33.25 20.96 -35.50
CA ASP A 216 -34.07 19.82 -35.93
C ASP A 216 -33.63 18.46 -35.35
N ALA A 217 -33.04 18.44 -34.15
CA ALA A 217 -32.54 17.23 -33.53
C ALA A 217 -33.61 16.55 -32.65
N THR A 218 -33.48 15.23 -32.46
CA THR A 218 -34.18 14.54 -31.38
C THR A 218 -33.39 14.69 -30.07
N LEU A 219 -33.87 15.53 -29.16
CA LEU A 219 -33.22 15.80 -27.88
C LEU A 219 -33.71 14.83 -26.79
N TRP A 220 -32.79 14.13 -26.14
CA TRP A 220 -33.06 13.28 -24.99
C TRP A 220 -32.83 14.06 -23.70
N THR A 221 -33.90 14.38 -22.97
CA THR A 221 -33.76 15.19 -21.74
C THR A 221 -33.29 14.38 -20.53
N CYS A 222 -33.42 13.04 -20.59
CA CYS A 222 -33.19 12.13 -19.47
C CYS A 222 -33.94 12.52 -18.17
N GLY A 223 -35.04 13.27 -18.31
CA GLY A 223 -35.90 13.71 -17.23
C GLY A 223 -37.39 13.51 -17.56
N PRO A 224 -38.30 14.05 -16.74
CA PRO A 224 -39.74 13.82 -16.89
C PRO A 224 -40.33 14.24 -18.24
N LYS A 225 -39.65 15.13 -18.98
CA LYS A 225 -40.06 15.59 -20.31
C LYS A 225 -39.79 14.57 -21.43
N GLY A 226 -39.05 13.50 -21.16
CA GLY A 226 -38.76 12.46 -22.15
C GLY A 226 -37.91 12.98 -23.32
N THR A 227 -38.32 12.65 -24.54
CA THR A 227 -37.67 13.06 -25.79
C THR A 227 -38.42 14.18 -26.49
N LEU A 228 -37.68 15.14 -27.05
CA LEU A 228 -38.20 16.26 -27.83
C LEU A 228 -37.77 16.07 -29.29
N ALA A 229 -38.71 15.83 -30.19
CA ALA A 229 -38.43 15.55 -31.60
C ALA A 229 -38.43 16.83 -32.43
N GLU A 230 -37.44 16.97 -33.33
CA GLU A 230 -37.25 18.16 -34.18
C GLU A 230 -37.16 19.45 -33.36
N TRP A 231 -36.27 19.46 -32.37
CA TRP A 231 -36.02 20.63 -31.51
C TRP A 231 -34.60 21.16 -31.71
N ASP A 232 -34.48 22.44 -31.41
CA ASP A 232 -33.25 23.19 -31.48
C ASP A 232 -32.63 23.36 -30.10
N ILE A 233 -31.30 23.36 -30.07
CA ILE A 233 -30.52 23.67 -28.88
C ILE A 233 -29.37 24.64 -29.24
N LEU A 234 -29.38 25.79 -28.59
CA LEU A 234 -28.38 26.84 -28.73
C LEU A 234 -27.41 26.80 -27.56
N PHE A 235 -26.12 26.78 -27.89
CA PHE A 235 -25.03 26.95 -26.95
C PHE A 235 -24.36 28.29 -27.17
N VAL A 236 -24.07 29.01 -26.09
CA VAL A 236 -23.28 30.25 -26.09
C VAL A 236 -22.21 30.12 -24.99
N ASP A 237 -20.94 30.39 -25.35
CA ASP A 237 -19.79 30.30 -24.44
C ASP A 237 -19.71 28.97 -23.66
N GLY A 238 -20.02 27.87 -24.34
CA GLY A 238 -19.98 26.51 -23.77
C GLY A 238 -21.14 26.16 -22.82
N LYS A 239 -22.18 26.99 -22.75
CA LYS A 239 -23.39 26.74 -21.95
C LYS A 239 -24.61 26.65 -22.83
N ILE A 240 -25.61 25.88 -22.40
CA ILE A 240 -26.93 25.87 -23.05
C ILE A 240 -27.61 27.20 -22.76
N GLU A 241 -27.85 28.00 -23.80
CA GLU A 241 -28.57 29.27 -23.72
C GLU A 241 -30.07 29.05 -23.87
N GLN A 242 -30.46 28.24 -24.86
CA GLN A 242 -31.88 28.04 -25.18
C GLN A 242 -32.13 26.63 -25.74
N VAL A 243 -33.30 26.07 -25.39
CA VAL A 243 -33.85 24.83 -25.93
C VAL A 243 -35.31 25.09 -26.30
N ALA A 244 -35.66 24.99 -27.58
CA ALA A 244 -36.99 25.32 -28.09
C ALA A 244 -37.30 24.52 -29.37
N PRO A 245 -38.57 24.42 -29.79
CA PRO A 245 -38.91 23.79 -31.07
C PRO A 245 -38.25 24.43 -32.29
N ASP A 246 -37.91 25.72 -32.22
CA ASP A 246 -37.25 26.47 -33.29
C ASP A 246 -36.48 27.66 -32.66
N ILE A 247 -35.25 27.89 -33.11
CA ILE A 247 -34.39 28.98 -32.64
C ILE A 247 -33.81 29.74 -33.83
N THR A 248 -34.18 31.01 -33.98
CA THR A 248 -33.59 31.90 -34.98
C THR A 248 -32.37 32.62 -34.42
N VAL A 249 -31.25 32.56 -35.14
CA VAL A 249 -30.02 33.30 -34.83
C VAL A 249 -29.62 34.23 -35.98
N PRO A 250 -29.03 35.41 -35.72
CA PRO A 250 -28.49 36.27 -36.78
C PRO A 250 -27.47 35.53 -37.66
N GLN A 251 -27.50 35.76 -38.97
CA GLN A 251 -26.61 35.08 -39.91
C GLN A 251 -25.13 35.30 -39.53
N GLY A 252 -24.38 34.21 -39.39
CA GLY A 252 -22.96 34.23 -39.01
C GLY A 252 -22.69 34.38 -37.50
N SER A 253 -23.72 34.48 -36.66
CA SER A 253 -23.54 34.60 -35.20
C SER A 253 -23.31 33.27 -34.48
N ALA A 254 -23.67 32.14 -35.11
CA ALA A 254 -23.45 30.79 -34.58
C ALA A 254 -23.01 29.83 -35.69
N VAL A 255 -22.27 28.79 -35.29
CA VAL A 255 -22.04 27.61 -36.13
C VAL A 255 -23.31 26.76 -36.08
N VAL A 256 -23.90 26.46 -37.24
CA VAL A 256 -25.10 25.62 -37.33
C VAL A 256 -24.70 24.18 -37.62
N ILE A 257 -25.25 23.25 -36.84
CA ILE A 257 -25.08 21.80 -36.99
C ILE A 257 -26.44 21.19 -37.32
N GLU A 258 -26.54 20.62 -38.52
CA GLU A 258 -27.76 19.96 -38.99
C GLU A 258 -28.07 18.70 -38.17
N GLY A 259 -29.15 18.75 -37.40
CA GLY A 259 -29.59 17.70 -36.49
C GLY A 259 -30.73 16.83 -37.01
N ALA A 260 -31.31 17.11 -38.18
CA ALA A 260 -32.38 16.29 -38.76
C ALA A 260 -31.99 14.80 -38.82
N GLY A 261 -32.84 13.95 -38.22
CA GLY A 261 -32.60 12.50 -38.10
C GLY A 261 -31.45 12.10 -37.17
N LYS A 262 -30.94 13.02 -36.34
CA LYS A 262 -29.89 12.78 -35.34
C LYS A 262 -30.44 12.91 -33.93
N HIS A 263 -29.68 12.36 -32.98
CA HIS A 263 -30.01 12.41 -31.56
C HIS A 263 -28.96 13.19 -30.78
N VAL A 264 -29.43 14.05 -29.88
CA VAL A 264 -28.59 14.76 -28.90
C VAL A 264 -28.94 14.25 -27.51
N THR A 265 -27.93 13.85 -26.75
CA THR A 265 -28.07 13.33 -25.38
C THR A 265 -27.12 14.09 -24.46
N PRO A 266 -27.37 14.14 -23.14
CA PRO A 266 -26.36 14.54 -22.18
C PRO A 266 -25.12 13.65 -22.34
N GLY A 267 -23.93 14.24 -22.22
CA GLY A 267 -22.69 13.46 -22.22
C GLY A 267 -22.74 12.39 -21.13
N LEU A 268 -22.28 11.18 -21.48
CA LEU A 268 -22.20 10.09 -20.52
C LEU A 268 -21.17 10.41 -19.43
N ILE A 269 -21.49 10.05 -18.19
CA ILE A 269 -20.58 10.14 -17.05
C ILE A 269 -20.10 8.72 -16.74
N ASP A 270 -18.81 8.48 -16.95
CA ASP A 270 -18.17 7.25 -16.53
C ASP A 270 -17.75 7.38 -15.05
N CYS A 271 -18.50 6.71 -14.17
CA CYS A 271 -18.21 6.67 -12.73
C CYS A 271 -17.16 5.62 -12.36
N HIS A 272 -16.66 4.83 -13.32
CA HIS A 272 -15.71 3.75 -13.09
C HIS A 272 -14.69 3.69 -14.23
N SER A 273 -13.73 4.60 -14.17
CA SER A 273 -12.68 4.71 -15.19
C SER A 273 -11.32 4.25 -14.67
N HIS A 274 -10.58 3.58 -15.55
CA HIS A 274 -9.19 3.20 -15.33
C HIS A 274 -8.21 4.07 -16.16
N SER A 275 -8.63 5.27 -16.56
CA SER A 275 -7.88 6.13 -17.50
C SER A 275 -6.45 6.49 -17.08
N ALA A 276 -6.09 6.30 -15.81
CA ALA A 276 -4.76 6.55 -15.25
C ALA A 276 -3.97 5.27 -14.89
N ALA A 277 -4.46 4.10 -15.32
CA ALA A 277 -3.87 2.80 -15.00
C ALA A 277 -3.44 2.08 -16.28
N SER A 278 -2.16 1.68 -16.37
CA SER A 278 -1.60 1.02 -17.56
C SER A 278 -1.51 -0.50 -17.44
N SER A 279 -1.41 -1.04 -16.22
CA SER A 279 -1.28 -2.48 -15.97
C SER A 279 -2.08 -2.92 -14.74
N ILE A 280 -3.26 -3.51 -14.97
CA ILE A 280 -4.19 -3.90 -13.91
C ILE A 280 -4.20 -5.44 -13.82
N ASN A 281 -3.89 -5.99 -12.65
CA ASN A 281 -3.84 -7.44 -12.42
C ASN A 281 -5.20 -8.07 -12.04
N GLU A 282 -6.30 -7.34 -12.21
CA GLU A 282 -7.68 -7.76 -11.85
C GLU A 282 -8.23 -8.90 -12.74
N GLY A 283 -7.50 -9.32 -13.78
CA GLY A 283 -7.92 -10.43 -14.66
C GLY A 283 -7.78 -11.83 -14.03
N THR A 284 -6.99 -11.99 -12.96
CA THR A 284 -6.66 -13.33 -12.40
C THR A 284 -6.89 -13.49 -10.90
N GLN A 285 -7.14 -12.41 -10.16
CA GLN A 285 -7.39 -12.43 -8.70
C GLN A 285 -8.55 -11.48 -8.37
N TYR A 286 -9.51 -11.95 -7.57
CA TYR A 286 -10.68 -11.16 -7.13
C TYR A 286 -10.31 -10.06 -6.12
N ILE A 287 -9.15 -10.16 -5.47
CA ILE A 287 -8.62 -9.19 -4.51
C ILE A 287 -7.11 -9.06 -4.77
N THR A 288 -6.66 -7.86 -5.13
CA THR A 288 -5.27 -7.55 -5.50
C THR A 288 -4.65 -6.50 -4.57
N SER A 289 -4.81 -6.73 -3.26
CA SER A 289 -4.34 -5.83 -2.20
C SER A 289 -2.82 -5.57 -2.18
N GLU A 290 -2.05 -6.36 -2.92
CA GLU A 290 -0.62 -6.25 -3.10
C GLU A 290 -0.20 -5.15 -4.10
N VAL A 291 -1.11 -4.66 -4.95
CA VAL A 291 -0.82 -3.66 -5.98
C VAL A 291 -1.09 -2.26 -5.44
N ARG A 292 -0.06 -1.41 -5.47
CA ARG A 292 -0.20 0.02 -5.11
C ARG A 292 -0.52 0.78 -6.37
N MET A 293 -1.35 1.83 -6.28
CA MET A 293 -1.64 2.68 -7.44
C MET A 293 -0.38 3.23 -8.13
N ARG A 294 0.70 3.47 -7.38
CA ARG A 294 2.01 3.86 -7.94
C ARG A 294 2.60 2.82 -8.89
N ASP A 295 2.42 1.53 -8.58
CA ASP A 295 2.97 0.43 -9.37
C ASP A 295 2.25 0.28 -10.73
N VAL A 296 1.13 1.01 -10.92
CA VAL A 296 0.24 0.93 -12.09
C VAL A 296 0.30 2.21 -12.96
N ILE A 297 0.89 3.28 -12.44
CA ILE A 297 1.10 4.53 -13.18
C ILE A 297 2.31 4.40 -14.11
N ASP A 298 3.35 3.66 -13.68
CA ASP A 298 4.55 3.38 -14.46
C ASP A 298 5.07 1.95 -14.15
N PRO A 299 4.59 0.94 -14.89
CA PRO A 299 4.83 -0.47 -14.59
C PRO A 299 6.17 -1.02 -15.10
N ASP A 300 6.98 -0.20 -15.80
CA ASP A 300 8.26 -0.59 -16.42
C ASP A 300 9.51 -0.09 -15.66
#